data_AF-A0A914RVT9-F1
#
_entry.id   AF-A0A914RVT9-F1
#
_cell.length_a   1.000
_cell.length_b   1.000
_cell.length_c   1.000
_cell.angle_alpha   90.00
_cell.angle_beta   90.00
_cell.angle_gamma   90.00
#
_symmetry.space_group_name_H-M   'P 1'
#
loop_
_entity.id
_entity.type
_entity.pdbx_description
1 polymer ?
#
loop_
_entity_poly.entity_id
_entity_poly.type
_entity_poly.pdbx_seq_one_letter_code
_entity_poly.pdbx_strand_id
1 'polypeptide(L)'
;MRRTGRHVDNSKPQVVTDGNAAEVVDVETLEDMLCEWDGCFRVFGTQKALVDHPQTSKMYCCMWRGCDREEAFKAQYMLVVHMRRHTGEKPNVCSV
;
A
#
# COMPACT_ATOMS: atom_id res chain seq x y z
N MET A 1 -36.36 -21.69 9.17
CA MET A 1 -35.17 -21.06 9.79
C MET A 1 -33.94 -21.87 9.44
N ARG A 2 -33.01 -21.40 8.59
CA ARG A 2 -31.54 -21.64 8.63
C ARG A 2 -30.89 -20.63 7.68
N ARG A 3 -30.26 -19.59 8.23
CA ARG A 3 -29.41 -18.64 7.48
C ARG A 3 -28.08 -19.34 7.23
N THR A 4 -27.80 -19.72 5.99
CA THR A 4 -26.43 -20.10 5.61
C THR A 4 -25.69 -18.81 5.28
N GLY A 5 -24.97 -18.27 6.27
CA GLY A 5 -24.08 -17.14 6.09
C GLY A 5 -22.98 -17.51 5.11
N ARG A 6 -22.88 -16.74 4.02
CA ARG A 6 -21.74 -16.78 3.11
C ARG A 6 -20.56 -16.15 3.88
N HIS A 7 -19.69 -16.99 4.44
CA HIS A 7 -18.38 -16.52 4.90
C HIS A 7 -17.63 -16.00 3.67
N VAL A 8 -17.35 -14.70 3.65
CA VAL A 8 -16.43 -14.07 2.71
C VAL A 8 -15.03 -14.23 3.29
N ASP A 9 -14.33 -15.28 2.87
CA ASP A 9 -12.91 -15.44 3.16
C ASP A 9 -12.14 -14.36 2.40
N ASN A 10 -11.77 -13.29 3.10
CA ASN A 10 -11.02 -12.13 2.60
C ASN A 10 -9.49 -12.34 2.76
N SER A 11 -9.02 -13.57 2.61
CA SER A 11 -7.62 -13.95 2.87
C SER A 11 -6.72 -13.96 1.63
N LYS A 12 -7.19 -13.43 0.49
CA LYS A 12 -6.39 -13.33 -0.74
C LYS A 12 -6.04 -11.86 -1.00
N PRO A 13 -4.74 -11.48 -1.03
CA PRO A 13 -4.34 -10.11 -1.34
C PRO A 13 -4.92 -9.74 -2.71
N GLN A 14 -5.72 -8.68 -2.72
CA GLN A 14 -6.38 -8.19 -3.93
C GLN A 14 -5.32 -7.47 -4.76
N VAL A 15 -4.90 -8.08 -5.87
CA VAL A 15 -4.01 -7.46 -6.84
C VAL A 15 -4.83 -6.43 -7.63
N VAL A 16 -4.62 -5.14 -7.36
CA VAL A 16 -5.17 -4.05 -8.17
C VAL A 16 -4.16 -3.74 -9.27
N THR A 17 -4.24 -4.49 -10.37
CA THR A 17 -3.49 -4.19 -11.59
C THR A 17 -4.33 -3.28 -12.47
N ASP A 18 -3.97 -2.01 -12.50
CA ASP A 18 -4.29 -1.16 -13.64
C ASP A 18 -3.51 -1.75 -14.83
N GLY A 19 -4.22 -2.33 -15.79
CA GLY A 19 -3.61 -3.16 -16.82
C GLY A 19 -2.49 -2.44 -17.59
N ASN A 20 -1.26 -2.93 -17.44
CA ASN A 20 -0.24 -2.83 -18.48
C ASN A 20 0.46 -4.19 -18.61
N ALA A 21 0.52 -4.68 -19.85
CA ALA A 21 1.03 -5.99 -20.19
C ALA A 21 2.56 -5.98 -20.28
N ALA A 22 3.16 -7.10 -19.84
CA ALA A 22 4.52 -7.52 -20.15
C ALA A 22 5.67 -6.70 -19.54
N GLU A 23 5.79 -6.70 -18.22
CA GLU A 23 7.10 -6.54 -17.58
C GLU A 23 7.35 -7.81 -16.77
N VAL A 24 8.53 -8.42 -16.96
CA VAL A 24 8.97 -9.57 -16.18
C VAL A 24 9.17 -9.09 -14.75
N VAL A 25 8.15 -9.28 -13.91
CA VAL A 25 8.23 -8.85 -12.52
C VAL A 25 9.11 -9.85 -11.78
N ASP A 26 10.33 -9.44 -11.46
CA ASP A 26 11.24 -10.18 -10.59
C ASP A 26 10.51 -10.46 -9.28
N VAL A 27 10.44 -11.73 -8.89
CA VAL A 27 9.58 -12.20 -7.78
C VAL A 27 9.95 -11.49 -6.45
N GLU A 28 11.19 -11.01 -6.35
CA GLU A 28 11.73 -10.26 -5.20
C GLU A 28 11.14 -8.84 -5.10
N THR A 29 10.73 -8.21 -6.20
CA THR A 29 10.19 -6.82 -6.21
C THR A 29 8.68 -6.74 -5.92
N LEU A 30 7.98 -7.87 -5.85
CA LEU A 30 6.53 -7.91 -5.55
C LEU A 30 6.23 -7.66 -4.07
N GLU A 31 7.17 -7.98 -3.18
CA GLU A 31 7.04 -7.74 -1.74
C GLU A 31 7.15 -6.24 -1.41
N ASP A 32 7.94 -5.48 -2.17
CA ASP A 32 8.12 -4.03 -2.00
C ASP A 32 6.87 -3.20 -2.34
N MET A 33 5.91 -3.77 -3.07
CA MET A 33 4.67 -3.09 -3.49
C MET A 33 3.44 -3.45 -2.65
N LEU A 34 3.64 -4.10 -1.49
CA LEU A 34 2.59 -4.45 -0.55
C LEU A 34 2.30 -3.32 0.43
N CYS A 35 1.03 -2.96 0.58
CA CYS A 35 0.60 -2.04 1.63
C CYS A 35 0.42 -2.76 2.97
N GLU A 36 1.31 -2.52 3.93
CA GLU A 36 1.21 -3.05 5.29
C GLU A 36 0.42 -2.13 6.24
N TRP A 37 -0.41 -1.26 5.68
CA TRP A 37 -1.39 -0.51 6.45
C TRP A 37 -2.34 -1.48 7.16
N ASP A 38 -2.65 -1.22 8.42
CA ASP A 38 -3.52 -2.09 9.20
C ASP A 38 -4.88 -2.30 8.51
N GLY A 39 -5.14 -3.56 8.12
CA GLY A 39 -6.34 -3.97 7.41
C GLY A 39 -6.36 -3.71 5.89
N CYS A 40 -5.25 -3.34 5.24
CA CYS A 40 -5.20 -3.08 3.79
C CYS A 40 -4.63 -4.24 2.96
N PHE A 41 -3.36 -4.60 3.13
CA PHE A 41 -2.65 -5.69 2.43
C PHE A 41 -2.86 -5.75 0.91
N ARG A 42 -3.10 -4.58 0.28
CA ARG A 42 -3.23 -4.46 -1.18
C ARG A 42 -1.85 -4.40 -1.82
N VAL A 43 -1.71 -5.08 -2.95
CA VAL A 43 -0.52 -5.02 -3.79
C VAL A 43 -0.79 -4.03 -4.93
N PHE A 44 0.14 -3.11 -5.14
CA PHE A 44 0.03 -2.07 -6.16
C PHE A 44 0.93 -2.38 -7.34
N GLY A 45 0.49 -2.06 -8.56
CA GLY A 45 1.34 -2.19 -9.75
C GLY A 45 2.43 -1.11 -9.84
N THR A 46 2.32 -0.02 -9.08
CA THR A 46 3.28 1.09 -9.09
C THR A 46 3.52 1.66 -7.70
N GLN A 47 4.75 2.14 -7.47
CA GLN A 47 5.16 2.79 -6.22
C GLN A 47 4.32 4.03 -5.91
N LYS A 48 4.06 4.82 -6.96
CA LYS A 48 3.23 6.03 -6.86
C LYS A 48 1.82 5.69 -6.38
N ALA A 49 1.21 4.61 -6.87
CA ALA A 49 -0.11 4.20 -6.41
C ALA A 49 -0.11 3.76 -4.95
N LEU A 50 0.93 3.06 -4.49
CA LEU A 50 1.09 2.67 -3.08
C LEU A 50 1.28 3.90 -2.16
N VAL A 51 2.05 4.90 -2.58
CA VAL A 51 2.29 6.15 -1.82
C VAL A 51 1.07 7.08 -1.84
N ASP A 52 0.28 7.06 -2.92
CA ASP A 52 -0.93 7.87 -3.09
C ASP A 52 -2.15 7.28 -2.37
N HIS A 53 -2.25 5.95 -2.31
CA HIS A 53 -3.29 5.22 -1.59
C HIS A 53 -3.64 5.78 -0.18
N PRO A 54 -2.65 6.09 0.69
CA PRO A 54 -2.81 6.79 1.97
C PRO A 54 -3.64 8.06 1.97
N GLN A 55 -3.63 8.82 0.88
CA GLN A 55 -4.24 10.15 0.80
C GLN A 55 -5.76 10.09 0.90
N THR A 56 -6.34 8.91 0.66
CA THR A 56 -7.77 8.65 0.87
C THR A 56 -8.17 8.53 2.35
N SER A 57 -7.19 8.45 3.26
CA SER A 57 -7.45 8.41 4.71
C SER A 57 -7.93 9.76 5.23
N LYS A 58 -9.13 9.76 5.83
CA LYS A 58 -9.82 10.98 6.31
C LYS A 58 -9.11 11.72 7.44
N MET A 59 -8.18 11.07 8.13
CA MET A 59 -7.60 11.59 9.37
C MET A 59 -6.15 12.05 9.20
N TYR A 60 -5.58 11.91 8.00
CA TYR A 60 -4.15 12.08 7.76
C TYR A 60 -3.28 11.36 8.80
N CYS A 61 -3.71 10.20 9.31
CA CYS A 61 -2.93 9.40 10.24
C CYS A 61 -2.20 8.29 9.47
N CYS A 62 -0.96 8.00 9.86
CA CYS A 62 -0.32 6.77 9.44
C CYS A 62 -0.90 5.61 10.26
N MET A 63 -1.27 4.51 9.62
CA MET A 63 -1.59 3.26 10.33
C MET A 63 -0.78 2.10 9.76
N TRP A 64 0.46 2.40 9.34
CA TRP A 64 1.40 1.37 8.92
C TRP A 64 1.79 0.51 10.11
N ARG A 65 1.86 -0.80 9.93
CA ARG A 65 2.23 -1.72 11.00
C ARG A 65 3.63 -1.42 11.51
N GLY A 66 3.76 -1.26 12.83
CA GLY A 66 5.03 -0.94 13.47
C GLY A 66 5.49 0.51 13.26
N CYS A 67 4.63 1.41 12.78
CA CYS A 67 4.94 2.83 12.80
C CYS A 67 4.70 3.41 14.19
N ASP A 68 5.74 4.00 14.81
CA ASP A 68 5.64 4.67 16.12
C ASP A 68 4.79 5.95 16.11
N ARG A 69 4.33 6.39 14.93
CA ARG A 69 3.61 7.65 14.77
C ARG A 69 2.10 7.40 14.72
N GLU A 70 1.43 7.70 15.83
CA GLU A 70 -0.03 7.56 15.95
C GLU A 70 -0.77 8.88 15.70
N GLU A 71 -0.06 10.01 15.70
CA GLU A 71 -0.63 11.34 15.53
C GLU A 71 -0.96 11.68 14.07
N ALA A 72 -2.07 12.40 13.89
CA ALA A 72 -2.48 12.95 12.61
C ALA A 72 -1.48 14.00 12.10
N PHE A 73 -1.20 13.96 10.79
CA PHE A 73 -0.46 15.00 10.12
C PHE A 73 -1.30 16.27 9.95
N LYS A 74 -0.64 17.43 10.05
CA LYS A 74 -1.28 18.74 9.83
C LYS A 74 -1.70 18.97 8.38
N ALA A 75 -1.18 18.17 7.45
CA ALA A 75 -1.48 18.27 6.02
C ALA A 75 -1.23 16.95 5.29
N GLN A 76 -1.94 16.77 4.18
CA GLN A 76 -1.85 15.59 3.31
C GLN A 76 -0.43 15.33 2.78
N TYR A 77 0.28 16.37 2.31
CA TYR A 77 1.63 16.19 1.78
C TYR A 77 2.61 15.65 2.83
N MET A 78 2.41 15.96 4.12
CA MET A 78 3.26 15.43 5.19
C MET A 78 3.04 13.93 5.39
N LEU A 79 1.80 13.46 5.29
CA LEU A 79 1.48 12.03 5.28
C LEU A 79 2.17 11.35 4.10
N VAL A 80 2.04 11.91 2.89
CA VAL A 80 2.65 11.35 1.68
C VAL A 80 4.17 11.21 1.82
N VAL A 81 4.85 12.26 2.29
CA VAL A 81 6.31 12.21 2.53
C VAL A 81 6.68 11.17 3.57
N HIS A 82 5.88 11.01 4.63
CA HIS A 82 6.10 9.98 5.64
C HIS A 82 5.94 8.56 5.06
N MET A 83 4.98 8.35 4.19
CA MET A 83 4.72 7.04 3.57
C MET A 83 5.85 6.57 2.65
N ARG A 84 6.68 7.49 2.13
CA ARG A 84 7.90 7.15 1.37
C ARG A 84 8.91 6.35 2.18
N ARG A 85 8.92 6.52 3.51
CA ARG A 85 9.80 5.78 4.43
C ARG A 85 9.39 4.32 4.54
N HIS A 86 8.08 4.06 4.58
CA HIS A 86 7.52 2.71 4.70
C HIS A 86 7.66 1.95 3.39
N THR A 87 7.41 2.65 2.29
CA THR A 87 7.44 2.07 0.96
C THR A 87 8.84 2.03 0.33
N GLY A 88 9.86 2.45 1.08
CA GLY A 88 11.24 2.33 0.67
C GLY A 88 11.61 3.05 -0.62
N GLU A 89 10.94 4.17 -0.97
CA GLU A 89 11.21 4.92 -2.20
C GLU A 89 12.72 5.22 -2.33
N LYS A 90 13.44 4.36 -3.04
CA LYS A 90 14.85 4.49 -3.32
C LYS A 90 14.91 5.37 -4.56
N PRO A 91 15.41 6.61 -4.47
CA PRO A 91 15.44 7.50 -5.61
C PRO A 91 16.26 6.84 -6.71
N ASN A 92 15.60 6.53 -7.82
CA ASN A 92 16.14 6.20 -9.14
C ASN A 92 17.52 5.52 -9.11
N VAL A 93 17.56 4.20 -9.32
CA VAL A 93 18.79 3.59 -9.84
C VAL A 93 19.11 4.29 -11.15
N CYS A 94 20.10 5.19 -11.13
CA CYS A 94 20.72 5.66 -12.35
C CYS A 94 21.36 4.43 -12.98
N SER A 95 20.82 4.00 -14.13
CA SER A 95 21.59 3.17 -15.04
C SER A 95 22.82 4.00 -15.42
N VAL A 96 23.98 3.60 -14.91
CA VAL A 96 25.28 4.08 -15.37
C VAL A 96 25.51 3.67 -16.81
#